data_AF-A0A6N9YTS1-F1
#
_entry.id   AF-A0A6N9YTS1-F1
#
_cell.length_a   1.000
_cell.length_b   1.000
_cell.length_c   1.000
_cell.angle_alpha   90.00
_cell.angle_beta   90.00
_cell.angle_gamma   90.00
#
_symmetry.space_group_name_H-M   'P 1'
#
loop_
_entity.id
_entity.type
_entity.pdbx_description
1 polymer ?
#
loop_
_entity_poly.entity_id
_entity_poly.type
_entity_poly.pdbx_seq_one_letter_code
_entity_poly.pdbx_strand_id
1 'polypeptide(L)' 'MNHQPSATAGATADAGGTGDSAVDEALSTLNGLESQPVHRHAAVIENVHQALRDRLADEPVDEQLGEGQG' A
#
# COMPACT_ATOMS: atom_id res chain seq x y z
N MET A 1 16.73 -35.54 15.07
CA MET A 1 16.12 -35.65 13.73
C MET A 1 14.76 -34.99 13.79
N ASN A 2 14.47 -34.09 12.84
CA ASN A 2 13.16 -33.53 12.44
C ASN A 2 12.64 -32.28 13.18
N HIS A 3 13.04 -31.10 12.68
CA HIS A 3 12.09 -30.01 12.45
C HIS A 3 11.91 -29.87 10.93
N GLN A 4 10.78 -30.32 10.41
CA GLN A 4 10.40 -29.98 9.05
C GLN A 4 10.02 -28.48 9.02
N PRO A 5 10.58 -27.65 8.13
CA PRO A 5 9.93 -26.40 7.80
C PRO A 5 8.71 -26.75 6.94
N SER A 6 7.50 -26.57 7.50
CA SER A 6 6.31 -26.41 6.65
C SER A 6 6.48 -25.09 5.90
N ALA A 7 7.11 -25.17 4.73
CA ALA A 7 7.03 -24.12 3.74
C ALA A 7 5.60 -24.13 3.21
N THR A 8 4.74 -23.29 3.80
CA THR A 8 3.55 -22.80 3.10
C THR A 8 4.05 -22.00 1.90
N ALA A 9 4.20 -22.71 0.78
CA ALA A 9 4.32 -22.13 -0.53
C ALA A 9 3.00 -21.40 -0.85
N GLY A 10 3.07 -20.10 -1.09
CA GLY A 10 1.91 -19.34 -1.56
C GLY A 10 1.83 -17.86 -1.22
N ALA A 11 2.96 -17.15 -1.10
CA ALA A 11 2.97 -15.69 -1.19
C ALA A 11 4.32 -15.25 -1.74
N THR A 12 4.54 -15.50 -3.03
CA THR A 12 5.47 -14.67 -3.79
C THR A 12 4.85 -13.27 -3.82
N ALA A 13 5.08 -12.47 -2.78
CA ALA A 13 4.94 -11.04 -2.86
C ALA A 13 5.83 -10.61 -4.04
N ASP A 14 5.18 -10.15 -5.11
CA ASP A 14 5.83 -9.63 -6.30
C ASP A 14 6.89 -8.60 -5.86
N ALA A 15 8.13 -8.81 -6.31
CA ALA A 15 9.36 -8.43 -5.60
C ALA A 15 9.72 -6.93 -5.66
N GLY A 16 8.75 -6.04 -5.48
CA GLY A 16 8.98 -4.60 -5.39
C GLY A 16 7.72 -3.75 -5.18
N GLY A 17 6.52 -4.33 -5.31
CA GLY A 17 5.27 -3.59 -5.21
C GLY A 17 4.51 -3.83 -3.91
N THR A 18 3.70 -2.86 -3.51
CA THR A 18 2.82 -2.93 -2.33
C THR A 18 1.67 -3.93 -2.48
N GLY A 19 1.55 -4.57 -3.64
CA GLY A 19 0.43 -5.43 -4.00
C GLY A 19 -0.82 -4.64 -4.39
N ASP A 20 -0.67 -3.32 -4.54
CA ASP A 20 -1.77 -2.45 -4.88
C ASP A 20 -1.38 -1.42 -5.94
N SER A 21 -2.04 -1.49 -7.11
CA SER A 21 -1.70 -0.67 -8.26
C SER A 21 -1.82 0.84 -8.01
N ALA A 22 -2.77 1.30 -7.19
CA ALA A 22 -2.93 2.74 -6.94
C ALA A 22 -1.87 3.28 -5.96
N VAL A 23 -1.51 2.49 -4.96
CA VAL A 23 -0.41 2.78 -4.03
C VAL A 23 0.92 2.73 -4.78
N ASP A 24 1.14 1.72 -5.63
CA ASP A 24 2.34 1.55 -6.44
C ASP A 24 2.52 2.72 -7.44
N GLU A 25 1.45 3.16 -8.12
CA GLU A 25 1.48 4.35 -8.98
C GLU A 25 1.80 5.64 -8.20
N ALA A 26 1.20 5.82 -7.01
CA ALA A 26 1.49 6.97 -6.16
C ALA A 26 2.96 6.98 -5.73
N LEU A 27 3.52 5.83 -5.32
CA LEU A 27 4.92 5.68 -4.92
C LEU A 27 5.90 5.86 -6.09
N SER A 28 5.50 5.50 -7.32
CA SER A 28 6.29 5.75 -8.54
C SER A 28 6.63 7.25 -8.72
N THR A 29 5.75 8.15 -8.26
CA THR A 29 5.97 9.60 -8.27
C THR A 29 7.21 10.02 -7.46
N LEU A 30 7.64 9.21 -6.49
CA LEU A 30 8.82 9.46 -5.67
C LEU A 30 10.14 9.04 -6.33
N ASN A 31 10.11 8.22 -7.40
CA ASN A 31 11.31 7.64 -8.02
C ASN A 31 12.29 8.67 -8.62
N GLY A 32 11.86 9.92 -8.82
CA GLY A 32 12.71 11.03 -9.28
C GLY A 32 12.90 12.15 -8.27
N LEU A 33 12.42 11.98 -7.03
CA LEU A 33 12.38 13.07 -6.05
C LEU A 33 13.78 13.52 -5.62
N GLU A 34 14.71 12.58 -5.48
CA GLU A 34 16.10 12.87 -5.10
C GLU A 34 16.83 13.79 -6.08
N SER A 35 16.43 13.78 -7.36
CA SER A 35 16.98 14.66 -8.41
C SER A 35 16.29 16.03 -8.47
N GLN A 36 15.19 16.22 -7.73
CA GLN A 36 14.48 17.50 -7.68
C GLN A 36 15.05 18.42 -6.59
N PRO A 37 14.88 19.74 -6.71
CA PRO A 37 15.30 20.66 -5.67
C PRO A 37 14.46 20.47 -4.40
N VAL A 38 15.09 20.57 -3.23
CA VAL A 38 14.48 20.27 -1.91
C VAL A 38 13.17 21.03 -1.65
N HIS A 39 13.04 22.27 -2.14
CA HIS A 39 11.81 23.05 -1.98
C HIS A 39 10.59 22.45 -2.71
N ARG A 40 10.81 21.57 -3.70
CA ARG A 40 9.76 20.82 -4.41
C ARG A 40 9.37 19.53 -3.69
N HIS A 41 10.20 19.03 -2.78
CA HIS A 41 9.99 17.71 -2.16
C HIS A 41 8.71 17.65 -1.35
N ALA A 42 8.44 18.68 -0.54
CA ALA A 42 7.24 18.77 0.28
C ALA A 42 5.96 18.66 -0.56
N ALA A 43 5.88 19.37 -1.69
CA ALA A 43 4.70 19.33 -2.56
C ALA A 43 4.46 17.94 -3.17
N VAL A 44 5.51 17.23 -3.55
CA VAL A 44 5.40 15.87 -4.11
C VAL A 44 4.98 14.88 -3.03
N ILE A 45 5.57 14.97 -1.83
CA ILE A 45 5.25 14.10 -0.69
C ILE A 45 3.78 14.30 -0.27
N GLU A 46 3.31 15.55 -0.15
CA GLU A 46 1.91 15.84 0.18
C GLU A 46 0.93 15.29 -0.85
N ASN A 47 1.27 15.32 -2.14
CA ASN A 47 0.45 14.73 -3.20
C ASN A 47 0.31 13.22 -3.03
N VAL A 48 1.43 12.51 -2.78
CA VAL A 48 1.41 11.06 -2.49
C VAL A 48 0.56 10.78 -1.25
N HIS A 49 0.74 11.56 -0.17
CA HIS A 49 -0.10 11.41 1.03
C HIS A 49 -1.58 11.64 0.76
N GLN A 50 -1.95 12.57 -0.12
CA GLN A 50 -3.34 12.79 -0.48
C GLN A 50 -3.91 11.61 -1.29
N ALA A 51 -3.19 11.11 -2.28
CA ALA A 51 -3.59 9.95 -3.08
C ALA A 51 -3.80 8.70 -2.22
N LEU A 52 -2.90 8.44 -1.26
CA LEU A 52 -3.05 7.32 -0.33
C LEU A 52 -4.25 7.48 0.62
N ARG A 53 -4.54 8.70 1.08
CA ARG A 53 -5.70 8.98 1.94
C ARG A 53 -7.02 8.85 1.19
N ASP A 54 -7.07 9.32 -0.04
CA ASP A 54 -8.25 9.18 -0.91
C ASP A 54 -8.58 7.71 -1.11
N ARG A 55 -7.57 6.90 -1.41
CA ARG A 55 -7.70 5.46 -1.56
C ARG A 55 -8.16 4.74 -0.28
N LEU A 56 -7.62 5.13 0.88
CA LEU A 56 -8.08 4.59 2.17
C LEU A 56 -9.52 5.01 2.51
N ALA A 57 -9.96 6.18 2.04
CA ALA A 57 -11.33 6.65 2.22
C ALA A 57 -12.32 5.99 1.23
N ASP A 58 -11.83 5.53 0.08
CA ASP A 58 -12.61 4.80 -0.93
C ASP A 58 -12.79 3.32 -0.59
N GLU A 59 -11.91 2.74 0.23
CA GLU A 59 -12.14 1.41 0.80
C GLU A 59 -13.40 1.44 1.68
N PRO A 60 -14.49 0.75 1.29
CA PRO A 60 -15.64 0.65 2.17
C PRO A 60 -15.14 -0.06 3.41
N VAL A 61 -15.19 0.64 4.55
CA VAL A 61 -15.17 -0.03 5.84
C VAL A 61 -16.34 -1.01 5.76
N ASP A 62 -16.03 -2.29 5.56
CA ASP A 62 -17.01 -3.37 5.61
C ASP A 62 -17.49 -3.38 7.07
N GLU A 63 -18.44 -2.50 7.37
CA GLU A 63 -19.08 -2.38 8.65
C GLU A 63 -19.86 -3.68 8.82
N GLN A 64 -19.21 -4.61 9.51
CA GLN A 64 -19.68 -5.94 9.85
C GLN A 64 -21.14 -5.92 10.33
N LEU A 65 -22.08 -6.02 9.38
CA LEU A 65 -23.49 -6.23 9.60
C LEU A 65 -23.70 -7.68 10.02
N GLY A 66 -23.43 -7.93 11.30
CA GLY A 66 -23.58 -9.23 11.93
C GLY A 66 -23.97 -9.14 13.40
N GLU A 67 -24.68 -8.08 13.82
CA GLU A 67 -25.34 -8.08 15.13
C GLU A 67 -26.69 -8.81 15.03
N GLY A 68 -26.81 -9.88 15.82
CA GLY A 68 -27.75 -10.98 15.65
C GLY A 68 -29.23 -10.60 15.56
N GLN A 69 -29.87 -11.10 14.52
CA GLN A 69 -31.32 -11.27 14.44
C GLN A 69 -31.68 -12.69 14.87
N GLY A 70 -32.49 -12.80 15.93
CA GLY A 70 -33.05 -14.07 16.42
C GLY A 70 -33.53 -13.98 17.85
#